data_AF-A0AA41KGP0-F1
#
_entry.id   AF-A0AA41KGP0-F1
#
_cell.length_a   1.000
_cell.length_b   1.000
_cell.length_c   1.000
_cell.angle_alpha   90.00
_cell.angle_beta   90.00
_cell.angle_gamma   90.00
#
_symmetry.space_group_name_H-M   'P 1'
#
loop_
_entity.id
_entity.type
_entity.pdbx_description
1 polymer ?
#
loop_
_entity_poly.entity_id
_entity_poly.type
_entity_poly.pdbx_seq_one_letter_code
_entity_poly.pdbx_strand_id
1 'polypeptide(L)' 'MSYRSLTTALTLYRGRTLTLEQAADYSGVSTEKLETALRSRGISVREDDQTVQRDRAAN' A
#
# COMPACT_ATOMS: atom_id res chain seq x y z
N MET A 1 17.44 -6.49 -0.69
CA MET A 1 15.96 -6.60 -0.68
C MET A 1 15.56 -7.97 -1.17
N SER A 2 14.64 -8.65 -0.49
CA SER A 2 14.12 -9.94 -0.98
C SER A 2 12.75 -9.74 -1.59
N TYR A 3 12.59 -10.16 -2.86
CA TYR A 3 11.33 -10.14 -3.59
C TYR A 3 10.19 -10.86 -2.84
N ARG A 4 10.56 -11.80 -1.96
CA ARG A 4 9.65 -12.51 -1.05
C ARG A 4 8.96 -11.56 -0.06
N SER A 5 9.68 -10.68 0.64
CA SER A 5 9.09 -9.78 1.63
C SER A 5 8.08 -8.82 1.00
N LEU A 6 8.40 -8.29 -0.19
CA LEU A 6 7.48 -7.47 -0.96
C LEU A 6 6.22 -8.25 -1.37
N THR A 7 6.39 -9.48 -1.85
CA THR A 7 5.25 -10.33 -2.27
C THR A 7 4.35 -10.68 -1.08
N THR A 8 4.94 -10.94 0.09
CA THR A 8 4.20 -11.16 1.34
C THR A 8 3.45 -9.91 1.77
N ALA A 9 4.11 -8.74 1.80
CA ALA A 9 3.50 -7.46 2.15
C ALA A 9 2.26 -7.15 1.28
N LEU A 10 2.36 -7.38 -0.04
CA LEU A 10 1.26 -7.19 -0.99
C LEU A 10 0.11 -8.17 -0.77
N THR A 11 0.42 -9.42 -0.44
CA THR A 11 -0.60 -10.43 -0.15
C THR A 11 -1.38 -10.08 1.12
N LEU A 12 -0.67 -9.64 2.17
CA LEU A 12 -1.28 -9.19 3.43
C LEU A 12 -2.10 -7.91 3.25
N TYR A 13 -1.62 -6.96 2.44
CA TYR A 13 -2.38 -5.77 2.06
C TYR A 13 -3.68 -6.11 1.34
N ARG A 14 -3.61 -7.03 0.35
CA ARG A 14 -4.78 -7.52 -0.38
C ARG A 14 -5.79 -8.20 0.55
N GLY A 15 -5.31 -8.94 1.54
CA GLY A 15 -6.10 -9.58 2.58
C GLY A 15 -6.70 -8.62 3.62
N ARG A 16 -6.46 -7.30 3.53
CA ARG A 16 -6.79 -6.30 4.57
C ARG A 16 -6.18 -6.62 5.95
N THR A 17 -5.09 -7.38 5.97
CA THR A 17 -4.43 -7.76 7.22
C THR A 17 -3.48 -6.64 7.68
N LEU A 18 -2.87 -5.92 6.74
CA LEU A 18 -1.96 -4.80 7.00
C LEU A 18 -2.35 -3.57 6.21
N THR A 19 -2.06 -2.39 6.77
CA THR A 19 -2.14 -1.09 6.06
C THR A 19 -0.96 -0.93 5.09
N LEU A 20 -1.02 0.07 4.21
CA LEU A 20 0.09 0.37 3.28
C LEU A 20 1.37 0.68 4.06
N GLU A 21 1.26 1.43 5.16
CA GLU A 21 2.38 1.79 6.03
C GLU A 21 3.01 0.56 6.71
N GLN A 22 2.19 -0.35 7.24
CA GLN A 22 2.69 -1.59 7.85
C GLN A 22 3.30 -2.55 6.83
N ALA A 23 2.70 -2.64 5.64
CA ALA A 23 3.24 -3.44 4.54
C ALA A 23 4.57 -2.87 4.02
N ALA A 24 4.70 -1.54 4.01
CA ALA A 24 5.90 -0.81 3.62
C ALA A 24 7.04 -1.07 4.63
N ASP A 25 6.76 -0.91 5.92
CA ASP A 25 7.69 -1.21 7.01
C ASP A 25 8.14 -2.69 6.98
N TYR A 26 7.19 -3.61 6.84
CA TYR A 26 7.47 -5.05 6.75
C TYR A 26 8.37 -5.44 5.57
N SER A 27 8.23 -4.74 4.44
CA SER A 27 9.06 -4.99 3.24
C SER A 27 10.32 -4.11 3.18
N GLY A 28 10.49 -3.19 4.13
CA GLY A 28 11.62 -2.25 4.21
C GLY A 28 11.63 -1.23 3.07
N VAL A 29 10.46 -0.89 2.52
CA VAL A 29 10.30 0.11 1.46
C VAL A 29 9.44 1.26 1.96
N SER A 30 9.53 2.41 1.31
CA SER A 30 8.59 3.51 1.55
C SER A 30 7.19 3.16 1.03
N THR A 31 6.17 3.71 1.68
CA THR A 31 4.76 3.60 1.26
C THR A 31 4.55 3.93 -0.21
N GLU A 32 5.15 5.01 -0.73
CA GLU A 32 5.08 5.39 -2.14
C GLU A 32 5.62 4.33 -3.11
N LYS A 33 6.71 3.62 -2.72
CA LYS A 33 7.27 2.52 -3.53
C LYS A 33 6.35 1.31 -3.52
N LEU A 34 5.78 1.01 -2.36
CA LEU A 34 4.79 -0.06 -2.23
C LEU A 34 3.54 0.25 -3.07
N GLU A 35 3.08 1.50 -3.03
CA GLU A 35 1.94 2.00 -3.78
C GLU A 35 2.17 1.91 -5.29
N THR A 36 3.34 2.36 -5.75
CA THR A 36 3.74 2.24 -7.15
C THR A 36 3.77 0.77 -7.59
N ALA A 37 4.25 -0.13 -6.74
CA ALA A 37 4.25 -1.57 -7.01
C ALA A 37 2.84 -2.18 -7.02
N LEU A 38 1.93 -1.70 -6.17
CA LEU A 38 0.51 -2.08 -6.16
C LEU A 38 -0.18 -1.62 -7.44
N ARG A 39 -0.04 -0.33 -7.79
CA ARG A 39 -0.60 0.27 -9.00
C ARG A 39 -0.06 -0.39 -10.27
N SER A 40 1.25 -0.65 -10.33
CA SER A 40 1.88 -1.39 -11.44
C SER A 40 1.34 -2.81 -11.60
N ARG A 41 0.87 -3.44 -10.52
CA ARG A 41 0.21 -4.76 -10.52
C ARG A 41 -1.31 -4.68 -10.71
N GLY A 42 -1.89 -3.49 -10.88
CA GLY A 42 -3.33 -3.29 -11.01
C GLY A 42 -4.10 -3.45 -9.70
N ILE A 43 -3.44 -3.37 -8.55
CA ILE A 43 -4.08 -3.42 -7.24
C ILE A 43 -4.40 -1.98 -6.81
N SER A 44 -5.68 -1.66 -6.68
CA SER A 44 -6.12 -0.36 -6.17
C SER A 44 -5.68 -0.16 -4.72
N VAL A 45 -4.89 0.89 -4.48
CA VAL A 45 -4.50 1.31 -3.14
C VAL A 45 -5.67 2.06 -2.53
N ARG A 46 -6.14 1.58 -1.38
CA ARG A 46 -7.33 2.15 -0.72
C ARG A 46 -7.00 3.42 0.08
N GLU A 47 -5.77 3.56 0.54
CA GLU A 47 -5.36 4.71 1.35
C GLU A 47 -5.20 5.99 0.54
N ASP A 48 -4.82 5.89 -0.74
CA ASP A 48 -4.79 7.04 -1.67
C ASP A 48 -6.21 7.57 -1.93
N ASP A 49 -7.22 6.68 -1.96
CA ASP A 49 -8.62 7.10 -2.04
C ASP A 49 -9.08 7.76 -0.72
N GLN A 50 -8.59 7.29 0.43
CA GLN A 50 -8.93 7.88 1.74
C GLN A 50 -8.28 9.24 1.99
N THR A 51 -7.03 9.48 1.56
CA THR A 51 -6.39 10.79 1.65
C THR A 51 -7.09 11.81 0.76
N VAL A 52 -7.41 11.44 -0.48
CA VAL A 52 -8.14 12.31 -1.42
C VAL A 52 -9.59 12.56 -0.96
N GLN A 53 -10.23 11.58 -0.32
CA GLN A 53 -11.59 11.73 0.21
C GLN A 53 -11.65 12.54 1.52
N ARG A 54 -10.59 12.49 2.35
CA ARG A 54 -10.44 13.38 3.52
C ARG A 54 -10.30 14.84 3.12
N ASP A 55 -9.54 15.11 2.07
CA ASP A 55 -9.32 16.47 1.55
C ASP A 55 -10.62 17.05 0.97
N ARG A 56 -11.42 16.23 0.27
CA ARG A 56 -12.73 16.62 -0.27
C ARG A 56 -13.83 16.83 0.76
N ALA A 57 -13.78 16.18 1.92
CA ALA A 57 -14.80 16.33 2.96
C ALA A 57 -14.65 17.63 3.79
N ALA A 58 -13.58 18.39 3.56
CA ALA A 58 -13.26 19.60 4.30
C ALA A 58 -13.53 20.91 3.52
N ASN A 59 -14.19 20.86 2.36
CA ASN A 59 -14.51 22.05 1.54
C ASN A 59 -16.01 22.34 1.43
#